data_AF-A0A7S2G4M4-F1
#
_entry.id   AF-A0A7S2G4M4-F1
#
_cell.length_a   1.000
_cell.length_b   1.000
_cell.length_c   1.000
_cell.angle_alpha   90.00
_cell.angle_beta   90.00
_cell.angle_gamma   90.00
#
_symmetry.space_group_name_H-M   'P 1'
#
loop_
_entity.id
_entity.type
_entity.pdbx_description
1 polymer ?
#
loop_
_entity_poly.entity_id
_entity_poly.type
_entity_poly.pdbx_seq_one_letter_code
_entity_poly.pdbx_strand_id
1 'polypeptide(L)'
;DEEGLTCMVCQEGYKYKPNEVMGVYVFATKLKASNVYAIEGTAPGVGDGGEASSEFPDLMDLLPSRLSSSQRNVSATLVTSVSAFNTIHLSCHDQAAKADRNLSKPKSEFEGATLRNSRCKCNSLLPINGPEVSSDAFALAIERHFGNVGGDASKFRLLLHDMRLLALRIAHQENLRDEVGGGSLSSNVKLLTYQLQLGLYLIETDHGAHVDEHVRYKLALKAFVDAGGSSHAGSSSSSSSS
;
A
#
# COMPACT_ATOMS: atom_id res chain seq x y z
N ASP A 1 -15.21 6.50 -22.56
CA ASP A 1 -15.04 5.06 -22.34
C ASP A 1 -13.97 4.83 -21.31
N GLU A 2 -14.35 4.62 -20.05
CA GLU A 2 -13.39 4.17 -19.04
C GLU A 2 -13.12 2.68 -19.28
N GLU A 3 -11.95 2.37 -19.83
CA GLU A 3 -11.43 1.01 -19.87
C GLU A 3 -11.21 0.56 -18.41
N GLY A 4 -12.13 -0.27 -17.90
CA GLY A 4 -11.99 -0.90 -16.60
C GLY A 4 -10.72 -1.77 -16.51
N LEU A 5 -10.40 -2.24 -15.31
CA LEU A 5 -9.21 -3.08 -15.06
C LEU A 5 -9.15 -4.28 -16.02
N THR A 6 -8.04 -4.40 -16.76
CA THR A 6 -7.82 -5.49 -17.72
C THR A 6 -6.77 -6.47 -17.18
N CYS A 7 -7.11 -7.76 -17.21
CA CYS A 7 -6.15 -8.80 -16.91
C CYS A 7 -5.14 -8.90 -18.05
N MET A 8 -3.86 -8.76 -17.73
CA MET A 8 -2.76 -8.77 -18.69
C MET A 8 -2.59 -10.10 -19.46
N VAL A 9 -3.27 -11.17 -19.04
CA VAL A 9 -3.29 -12.48 -19.74
C VAL A 9 -4.51 -12.61 -20.64
N CYS A 10 -5.73 -12.40 -20.14
CA CYS A 10 -6.96 -12.61 -20.92
C CYS A 10 -7.47 -11.35 -21.62
N GLN A 11 -6.91 -10.17 -21.33
CA GLN A 11 -7.24 -8.86 -21.91
C GLN A 11 -8.66 -8.34 -21.65
N GLU A 12 -9.46 -9.02 -20.82
CA GLU A 12 -10.88 -8.68 -20.61
C GLU A 12 -11.26 -8.28 -19.16
N GLY A 13 -10.46 -8.68 -18.16
CA GLY A 13 -10.71 -8.32 -16.75
C GLY A 13 -12.06 -8.82 -16.20
N TYR A 14 -12.72 -7.99 -15.37
CA TYR A 14 -14.01 -8.33 -14.75
C TYR A 14 -15.16 -8.51 -15.75
N LYS A 15 -15.06 -8.01 -17.00
CA LYS A 15 -16.06 -8.29 -18.03
C LYS A 15 -16.12 -9.77 -18.40
N TYR A 16 -14.99 -10.47 -18.30
CA TYR A 16 -14.88 -11.90 -18.60
C TYR A 16 -15.01 -12.77 -17.34
N LYS A 17 -14.43 -12.32 -16.22
CA LYS A 17 -14.46 -13.06 -14.95
C LYS A 17 -14.84 -12.14 -13.77
N PRO A 18 -16.13 -11.80 -13.61
CA PRO A 18 -16.56 -10.82 -12.61
C PRO A 18 -16.39 -11.31 -11.16
N ASN A 19 -16.47 -12.62 -10.93
CA ASN A 19 -16.37 -13.26 -9.61
C ASN A 19 -14.93 -13.55 -9.16
N GLU A 20 -13.92 -13.29 -10.00
CA GLU A 20 -12.54 -13.69 -9.75
C GLU A 20 -11.73 -12.53 -9.20
N VAL A 21 -10.98 -12.78 -8.12
CA VAL A 21 -10.06 -11.78 -7.57
C VAL A 21 -9.00 -11.43 -8.63
N MET A 22 -8.81 -10.15 -8.87
CA MET A 22 -7.66 -9.63 -9.59
C MET A 22 -6.58 -9.19 -8.60
N GLY A 23 -5.33 -9.22 -9.03
CA GLY A 23 -4.22 -8.68 -8.26
C GLY A 23 -3.36 -7.75 -9.09
N VAL A 24 -2.79 -6.74 -8.45
CA VAL A 24 -1.72 -5.90 -9.00
C VAL A 24 -0.39 -6.52 -8.62
N TYR A 25 0.50 -6.72 -9.59
CA TYR A 25 1.87 -7.11 -9.28
C TYR A 25 2.58 -6.04 -8.47
N VAL A 26 3.09 -6.41 -7.29
CA VAL A 26 3.89 -5.52 -6.45
C VAL A 26 5.25 -6.13 -6.15
N PHE A 27 6.23 -5.28 -5.96
CA PHE A 27 7.50 -5.65 -5.36
C PHE A 27 7.63 -4.98 -4.00
N ALA A 28 7.45 -5.78 -2.95
CA ALA A 28 7.55 -5.35 -1.57
C ALA A 28 8.98 -5.55 -1.06
N THR A 29 9.60 -4.47 -0.62
CA THR A 29 10.93 -4.45 0.01
C THR A 29 10.76 -4.30 1.51
N LYS A 30 11.38 -5.20 2.28
CA LYS A 30 11.45 -5.10 3.74
C LYS A 30 12.50 -4.07 4.14
N LEU A 31 12.11 -3.15 5.01
CA LEU A 31 12.96 -2.10 5.56
C LEU A 31 13.17 -2.32 7.06
N LYS A 32 14.39 -2.03 7.50
CA LYS A 32 14.67 -1.83 8.92
C LYS A 32 14.22 -0.43 9.32
N ALA A 33 13.78 -0.26 10.56
CA ALA A 33 13.36 1.05 11.08
C ALA A 33 14.40 2.17 10.87
N SER A 34 15.71 1.85 10.91
CA SER A 34 16.79 2.81 10.60
C SER A 34 16.71 3.42 9.20
N ASN A 35 16.21 2.66 8.22
CA ASN A 35 16.14 3.08 6.83
C ASN A 35 14.90 3.95 6.55
N VAL A 36 13.90 3.91 7.44
CA VAL A 36 12.70 4.75 7.32
C VAL A 36 13.02 6.22 7.59
N TYR A 37 13.90 6.51 8.56
CA TYR A 37 14.34 7.88 8.84
C TYR A 37 15.11 8.53 7.68
N ALA A 38 15.71 7.72 6.79
CA ALA A 38 16.34 8.23 5.57
C ALA A 38 15.30 8.67 4.53
N ILE A 39 14.17 7.97 4.44
CA ILE A 39 13.05 8.29 3.52
C ILE A 39 12.21 9.45 4.07
N GLU A 40 12.03 9.51 5.39
CA GLU A 40 11.26 10.58 6.05
C GLU A 40 12.00 11.93 6.10
N GLY A 41 13.26 11.98 5.69
CA GLY A 41 14.07 13.20 5.75
C GLY A 41 14.39 13.58 7.20
N THR A 42 15.28 12.81 7.85
CA THR A 42 15.95 13.15 9.11
C THR A 42 15.04 13.21 10.35
N ALA A 43 15.26 12.29 11.31
CA ALA A 43 14.78 12.48 12.68
C ALA A 43 15.37 13.78 13.26
N PRO A 44 14.62 14.60 14.01
CA PRO A 44 15.13 15.85 14.55
C PRO A 44 16.25 15.57 15.56
N GLY A 45 17.38 16.26 15.41
CA GLY A 45 18.28 16.58 16.52
C GLY A 45 19.40 15.60 16.87
N VAL A 46 20.47 15.58 16.06
CA VAL A 46 21.83 15.62 16.63
C VAL A 46 22.54 16.81 16.01
N GLY A 47 22.09 17.99 16.44
CA GLY A 47 22.61 19.30 16.10
C GLY A 47 22.09 20.26 17.15
N ASP A 48 23.02 20.85 17.90
CA ASP A 48 22.85 21.71 19.06
C ASP A 48 21.74 22.80 18.86
N GLY A 49 20.66 22.74 19.65
CA GLY A 49 19.84 23.92 19.98
C GLY A 49 18.62 24.33 19.14
N GLY A 50 18.03 23.48 18.28
CA GLY A 50 16.82 23.85 17.51
C GLY A 50 15.57 23.03 17.86
N GLU A 51 14.51 23.67 18.37
CA GLU A 51 13.24 23.03 18.72
C GLU A 51 12.50 22.47 17.48
N ALA A 52 12.04 21.23 17.57
CA ALA A 52 11.26 20.56 16.52
C ALA A 52 9.88 21.22 16.38
N SER A 53 9.54 21.71 15.20
CA SER A 53 8.20 22.23 14.89
C SER A 53 7.16 21.13 15.05
N SER A 54 6.23 21.37 15.96
CA SER A 54 5.22 20.47 16.52
C SER A 54 3.97 20.27 15.65
N GLU A 55 4.06 20.40 14.33
CA GLU A 55 2.86 20.47 13.47
C GLU A 55 2.23 19.11 13.12
N PHE A 56 2.92 17.97 13.31
CA PHE A 56 2.35 16.62 13.02
C PHE A 56 2.68 15.52 14.07
N PRO A 57 2.36 15.72 15.36
CA PRO A 57 2.65 14.74 16.42
C PRO A 57 1.90 13.41 16.27
N ASP A 58 0.72 13.39 15.65
CA ASP A 58 -0.11 12.18 15.51
C ASP A 58 0.40 11.17 14.47
N LEU A 59 1.14 11.63 13.45
CA LEU A 59 1.70 10.75 12.42
C LEU A 59 2.92 9.95 12.94
N MET A 60 3.60 10.50 13.95
CA MET A 60 4.67 9.82 14.70
C MET A 60 4.14 8.75 15.66
N ASP A 61 2.87 8.84 16.05
CA ASP A 61 2.19 7.86 16.91
C ASP A 61 1.84 6.55 16.16
N LEU A 62 1.89 6.58 14.83
CA LEU A 62 1.77 5.39 13.97
C LEU A 62 3.06 4.56 13.93
N LEU A 63 4.21 5.16 14.23
CA LEU A 63 5.45 4.39 14.35
C LEU A 63 5.40 3.46 15.58
N PRO A 64 6.21 2.39 15.61
CA PRO A 64 6.42 1.55 16.79
C PRO A 64 7.01 2.29 18.02
N SER A 65 7.15 3.61 17.98
CA SER A 65 8.02 4.40 18.85
C SER A 65 7.44 4.76 20.23
N ARG A 66 6.22 4.30 20.58
CA ARG A 66 5.73 4.33 21.97
C ARG A 66 5.73 2.96 22.65
N LEU A 67 6.61 2.06 22.22
CA LEU A 67 7.02 0.99 23.12
C LEU A 67 7.73 1.66 24.32
N SER A 68 7.25 1.33 25.53
CA SER A 68 7.84 1.75 26.80
C SER A 68 9.37 1.69 26.74
N SER A 69 10.07 2.58 27.43
CA SER A 69 11.53 2.72 27.48
C SER A 69 12.31 1.41 27.72
N SER A 70 11.62 0.35 28.15
CA SER A 70 12.11 -1.03 28.30
C SER A 70 12.07 -1.92 27.02
N GLN A 71 11.49 -1.47 25.90
CA GLN A 71 11.25 -2.26 24.67
C GLN A 71 11.89 -1.65 23.39
N ARG A 72 12.91 -0.81 23.53
CA ARG A 72 13.68 -0.20 22.40
C ARG A 72 14.45 -1.18 21.50
N ASN A 73 14.22 -2.49 21.64
CA ASN A 73 14.95 -3.53 20.93
C ASN A 73 14.07 -4.35 19.96
N VAL A 74 12.81 -3.98 19.74
CA VAL A 74 11.98 -4.62 18.72
C VAL A 74 12.26 -3.96 17.37
N SER A 75 13.14 -4.57 16.60
CA SER A 75 13.36 -4.29 15.18
C SER A 75 12.05 -4.53 14.42
N ALA A 76 11.16 -3.53 14.35
CA ALA A 76 9.96 -3.64 13.53
C ALA A 76 10.35 -3.66 12.06
N THR A 77 10.04 -4.78 11.38
CA THR A 77 10.21 -4.89 9.94
C THR A 77 9.07 -4.15 9.24
N LEU A 78 9.39 -3.04 8.57
CA LEU A 78 8.45 -2.29 7.75
C LEU A 78 8.56 -2.71 6.28
N VAL A 79 7.59 -2.32 5.46
CA VAL A 79 7.54 -2.67 4.04
C VAL A 79 7.33 -1.41 3.21
N THR A 80 8.02 -1.33 2.07
CA THR A 80 7.71 -0.39 0.99
C THR A 80 7.50 -1.17 -0.31
N SER A 81 6.41 -0.88 -1.00
CA SER A 81 6.00 -1.56 -2.23
C SER A 81 5.97 -0.59 -3.39
N VAL A 82 6.45 -1.06 -4.55
CA VAL A 82 6.33 -0.35 -5.83
C VAL A 82 5.68 -1.25 -6.88
N SER A 83 5.09 -0.64 -7.92
CA SER A 83 4.37 -1.38 -8.96
C SER A 83 4.41 -0.71 -10.33
N ALA A 84 4.56 -1.53 -11.38
CA ALA A 84 4.28 -1.14 -12.77
C ALA A 84 2.76 -1.03 -13.08
N PHE A 85 1.93 -1.47 -12.14
CA PHE A 85 0.46 -1.49 -12.21
C PHE A 85 -0.11 -2.45 -13.27
N ASN A 86 0.56 -3.59 -13.51
CA ASN A 86 0.01 -4.66 -14.32
C ASN A 86 -0.94 -5.51 -13.47
N THR A 87 -2.16 -5.70 -13.95
CA THR A 87 -3.19 -6.46 -13.22
C THR A 87 -3.45 -7.81 -13.86
N ILE A 88 -3.77 -8.81 -13.05
CA ILE A 88 -3.97 -10.20 -13.50
C ILE A 88 -5.03 -10.88 -12.62
N HIS A 89 -5.91 -11.70 -13.19
CA HIS A 89 -6.74 -12.59 -12.37
C HIS A 89 -5.85 -13.57 -11.60
N LEU A 90 -6.16 -13.85 -10.33
CA LEU A 90 -5.38 -14.81 -9.54
C LEU A 90 -5.38 -16.21 -10.17
N SER A 91 -6.50 -16.64 -10.76
CA SER A 91 -6.54 -17.91 -11.51
C SER A 91 -5.65 -17.89 -12.76
N CYS A 92 -5.62 -16.80 -13.52
CA CYS A 92 -4.72 -16.66 -14.67
C CYS A 92 -3.25 -16.68 -14.24
N HIS A 93 -2.95 -16.04 -13.10
CA HIS A 93 -1.62 -16.11 -12.50
C HIS A 93 -1.25 -17.54 -12.11
N ASP A 94 -2.10 -18.25 -11.38
CA ASP A 94 -1.84 -19.62 -10.92
C ASP A 94 -1.68 -20.61 -12.07
N GLN A 95 -2.50 -20.47 -13.12
CA GLN A 95 -2.36 -21.28 -14.34
C GLN A 95 -1.01 -21.04 -15.02
N ALA A 96 -0.60 -19.78 -15.12
CA ALA A 96 0.65 -19.43 -15.74
C ALA A 96 1.87 -19.86 -14.89
N ALA A 97 1.79 -19.74 -13.56
CA ALA A 97 2.81 -20.25 -12.64
C ALA A 97 2.90 -21.79 -12.70
N LYS A 98 1.77 -22.50 -12.82
CA LYS A 98 1.75 -23.95 -13.05
C LYS A 98 2.43 -24.32 -14.38
N ALA A 99 2.13 -23.59 -15.46
CA ALA A 99 2.76 -23.82 -16.75
C ALA A 99 4.29 -23.57 -16.71
N ASP A 100 4.72 -22.48 -16.07
CA ASP A 100 6.14 -22.13 -15.93
C ASP A 100 6.94 -23.18 -15.15
N ARG A 101 6.34 -23.81 -14.14
CA ARG A 101 6.97 -24.91 -13.38
C ARG A 101 7.15 -26.19 -14.20
N ASN A 102 6.36 -26.37 -15.25
CA ASN A 102 6.38 -27.54 -16.12
C ASN A 102 7.26 -27.37 -17.37
N LEU A 103 7.95 -26.22 -17.51
CA LEU A 103 8.91 -26.01 -18.60
C LEU A 103 10.15 -26.89 -18.43
N SER A 104 10.87 -27.11 -19.53
CA SER A 104 12.16 -27.83 -19.52
C SER A 104 13.18 -27.18 -18.57
N LYS A 105 13.13 -25.86 -18.43
CA LYS A 105 13.77 -25.11 -17.36
C LYS A 105 12.68 -24.51 -16.46
N PRO A 106 12.35 -25.16 -15.32
CA PRO A 106 11.35 -24.67 -14.39
C PRO A 106 11.71 -23.28 -13.86
N LYS A 107 10.70 -22.42 -13.71
CA LYS A 107 10.84 -21.09 -13.09
C LYS A 107 10.08 -21.06 -11.76
N SER A 108 10.57 -20.25 -10.83
CA SER A 108 9.74 -19.91 -9.65
C SER A 108 8.53 -19.06 -10.07
N GLU A 109 7.49 -19.04 -9.25
CA GLU A 109 6.24 -18.30 -9.50
C GLU A 109 6.50 -16.84 -9.91
N PHE A 110 7.31 -16.15 -9.12
CA PHE A 110 7.59 -14.73 -9.33
C PHE A 110 8.70 -14.44 -10.34
N GLU A 111 9.61 -15.39 -10.58
CA GLU A 111 10.53 -15.31 -11.73
C GLU A 111 9.75 -15.36 -13.04
N GLY A 112 8.82 -16.31 -13.16
CA GLY A 112 7.92 -16.41 -14.30
C GLY A 112 7.00 -15.18 -14.43
N ALA A 113 6.50 -14.67 -13.30
CA ALA A 113 5.66 -13.47 -13.23
C ALA A 113 6.29 -12.23 -13.88
N THR A 114 7.62 -12.11 -13.90
CA THR A 114 8.28 -10.97 -14.54
C THR A 114 7.93 -10.83 -16.03
N LEU A 115 7.74 -11.93 -16.76
CA LEU A 115 7.34 -11.89 -18.18
C LEU A 115 5.99 -11.20 -18.39
N ARG A 116 5.13 -11.40 -17.39
CA ARG A 116 3.77 -10.91 -17.34
C ARG A 116 3.75 -9.46 -16.85
N ASN A 117 4.58 -9.16 -15.86
CA ASN A 117 4.73 -7.84 -15.28
C ASN A 117 5.68 -6.92 -16.06
N SER A 118 5.65 -6.93 -17.41
CA SER A 118 6.49 -6.05 -18.25
C SER A 118 8.01 -6.10 -17.97
N ARG A 119 8.51 -7.26 -17.55
CA ARG A 119 9.90 -7.50 -17.09
C ARG A 119 10.28 -6.81 -15.78
N CYS A 120 9.31 -6.23 -15.07
CA CYS A 120 9.49 -5.68 -13.73
C CYS A 120 9.46 -6.81 -12.70
N LYS A 121 10.34 -6.76 -11.69
CA LYS A 121 10.29 -7.76 -10.61
C LYS A 121 9.01 -7.58 -9.81
N CYS A 122 8.53 -8.67 -9.25
CA CYS A 122 7.41 -8.71 -8.32
C CYS A 122 7.64 -9.87 -7.35
N ASN A 123 7.03 -9.81 -6.18
CA ASN A 123 7.10 -10.85 -5.16
C ASN A 123 5.77 -11.03 -4.42
N SER A 124 4.73 -10.28 -4.80
CA SER A 124 3.39 -10.46 -4.31
C SER A 124 2.37 -9.90 -5.30
N LEU A 125 1.09 -10.22 -5.08
CA LEU A 125 -0.06 -9.65 -5.77
C LEU A 125 -0.90 -8.91 -4.73
N LEU A 126 -1.03 -7.59 -4.85
CA LEU A 126 -1.96 -6.82 -4.03
C LEU A 126 -3.39 -7.08 -4.55
N PRO A 127 -4.29 -7.65 -3.73
CA PRO A 127 -5.60 -8.07 -4.21
C PRO A 127 -6.52 -6.86 -4.45
N ILE A 128 -7.35 -6.97 -5.48
CA ILE A 128 -8.39 -6.01 -5.84
C ILE A 128 -9.75 -6.67 -5.58
N ASN A 129 -10.57 -6.00 -4.75
CA ASN A 129 -11.96 -6.40 -4.56
C ASN A 129 -12.77 -5.96 -5.77
N GLY A 130 -13.26 -6.93 -6.54
CA GLY A 130 -14.11 -6.69 -7.70
C GLY A 130 -15.59 -6.58 -7.30
N PRO A 131 -16.47 -6.22 -8.26
CA PRO A 131 -17.89 -6.01 -7.97
C PRO A 131 -18.65 -7.28 -7.56
N GLU A 132 -18.28 -8.44 -8.12
CA GLU A 132 -18.93 -9.74 -7.82
C GLU A 132 -17.99 -10.71 -7.10
N VAL A 133 -16.83 -10.23 -6.63
CA VAL A 133 -15.87 -11.05 -5.89
C VAL A 133 -16.44 -11.39 -4.52
N SER A 134 -16.38 -12.67 -4.12
CA SER A 134 -16.83 -13.09 -2.80
C SER A 134 -15.86 -12.64 -1.70
N SER A 135 -16.40 -12.28 -0.53
CA SER A 135 -15.58 -11.87 0.63
C SER A 135 -14.56 -12.94 1.02
N ASP A 136 -14.91 -14.22 0.93
CA ASP A 136 -14.01 -15.34 1.24
C ASP A 136 -12.83 -15.43 0.27
N ALA A 137 -13.10 -15.30 -1.04
CA ALA A 137 -12.04 -15.32 -2.05
C ALA A 137 -11.10 -14.12 -1.88
N PHE A 138 -11.65 -12.95 -1.58
CA PHE A 138 -10.85 -11.76 -1.31
C PHE A 138 -10.02 -11.90 -0.03
N ALA A 139 -10.59 -12.42 1.06
CA ALA A 139 -9.88 -12.66 2.31
C ALA A 139 -8.70 -13.63 2.12
N LEU A 140 -8.88 -14.73 1.38
CA LEU A 140 -7.80 -15.66 1.05
C LEU A 140 -6.69 -15.00 0.22
N ALA A 141 -7.04 -14.11 -0.70
CA ALA A 141 -6.07 -13.35 -1.47
C ALA A 141 -5.28 -12.37 -0.60
N ILE A 142 -5.93 -11.75 0.39
CA ILE A 142 -5.29 -10.90 1.39
C ILE A 142 -4.27 -11.70 2.22
N GLU A 143 -4.65 -12.88 2.72
CA GLU A 143 -3.73 -13.75 3.45
C GLU A 143 -2.50 -14.11 2.61
N ARG A 144 -2.70 -14.46 1.32
CA ARG A 144 -1.59 -14.75 0.40
C ARG A 144 -0.69 -13.54 0.21
N HIS A 145 -1.27 -12.34 0.04
CA HIS A 145 -0.50 -11.10 -0.12
C HIS A 145 0.40 -10.84 1.10
N PHE A 146 -0.17 -10.84 2.30
CA PHE A 146 0.58 -10.59 3.53
C PHE A 146 1.54 -11.74 3.90
N GLY A 147 1.23 -12.98 3.52
CA GLY A 147 2.16 -14.10 3.64
C GLY A 147 3.43 -13.92 2.79
N ASN A 148 3.30 -13.37 1.58
CA ASN A 148 4.42 -13.07 0.71
C ASN A 148 5.23 -11.86 1.18
N VAL A 149 4.53 -10.79 1.56
CA VAL A 149 5.15 -9.53 2.01
C VAL A 149 5.85 -9.73 3.36
N GLY A 150 5.19 -10.42 4.30
CA GLY A 150 5.64 -10.64 5.67
C GLY A 150 5.75 -9.34 6.49
N GLY A 151 6.06 -9.46 7.77
CA GLY A 151 6.21 -8.33 8.68
C GLY A 151 5.78 -8.70 10.10
N ASP A 152 6.13 -7.85 11.05
CA ASP A 152 5.93 -8.13 12.49
C ASP A 152 4.71 -7.37 13.07
N ALA A 153 4.03 -6.55 12.25
CA ALA A 153 2.90 -5.73 12.64
C ALA A 153 1.56 -6.32 12.15
N SER A 154 0.44 -5.78 12.65
CA SER A 154 -0.88 -6.10 12.09
C SER A 154 -0.95 -5.70 10.61
N LYS A 155 -1.77 -6.42 9.83
CA LYS A 155 -1.93 -6.21 8.38
C LYS A 155 -2.25 -4.75 8.04
N PHE A 156 -3.17 -4.15 8.81
CA PHE A 156 -3.56 -2.75 8.62
C PHE A 156 -2.40 -1.79 8.87
N ARG A 157 -1.66 -1.95 9.98
CA ARG A 157 -0.49 -1.10 10.27
C ARG A 157 0.60 -1.25 9.23
N LEU A 158 0.87 -2.48 8.80
CA LEU A 158 1.88 -2.75 7.78
C LEU A 158 1.52 -2.06 6.46
N LEU A 159 0.26 -2.15 6.04
CA LEU A 159 -0.26 -1.49 4.85
C LEU A 159 -0.23 0.04 4.98
N LEU A 160 -0.60 0.58 6.14
CA LEU A 160 -0.59 2.02 6.39
C LEU A 160 0.84 2.59 6.30
N HIS A 161 1.82 1.89 6.86
CA HIS A 161 3.23 2.26 6.71
C HIS A 161 3.71 2.16 5.26
N ASP A 162 3.32 1.10 4.54
CA ASP A 162 3.65 0.93 3.13
C ASP A 162 3.12 2.11 2.28
N MET A 163 1.85 2.47 2.47
CA MET A 163 1.23 3.63 1.83
C MET A 163 1.95 4.94 2.17
N ARG A 164 2.24 5.17 3.47
CA ARG A 164 2.93 6.38 3.92
C ARG A 164 4.31 6.50 3.26
N LEU A 165 5.08 5.42 3.25
CA LEU A 165 6.40 5.41 2.64
C LEU A 165 6.30 5.65 1.13
N LEU A 166 5.40 4.98 0.43
CA LEU A 166 5.22 5.22 -1.01
C LEU A 166 4.83 6.68 -1.31
N ALA A 167 3.95 7.28 -0.51
CA ALA A 167 3.57 8.69 -0.64
C ALA A 167 4.75 9.65 -0.41
N LEU A 168 5.58 9.39 0.60
CA LEU A 168 6.80 10.18 0.86
C LEU A 168 7.79 10.07 -0.29
N ARG A 169 8.05 8.85 -0.78
CA ARG A 169 8.95 8.61 -1.91
C ARG A 169 8.48 9.32 -3.18
N ILE A 170 7.16 9.34 -3.43
CA ILE A 170 6.55 10.11 -4.51
C ILE A 170 6.76 11.63 -4.30
N ALA A 171 6.52 12.14 -3.09
CA ALA A 171 6.68 13.56 -2.77
C ALA A 171 8.14 14.03 -2.94
N HIS A 172 9.11 13.18 -2.58
CA HIS A 172 10.54 13.41 -2.79
C HIS A 172 11.00 13.18 -4.22
N GLN A 173 10.10 12.85 -5.15
CA GLN A 173 10.41 12.58 -6.56
C GLN A 173 11.48 11.50 -6.74
N GLU A 174 11.49 10.49 -5.86
CA GLU A 174 12.40 9.36 -6.00
C GLU A 174 12.14 8.61 -7.31
N ASN A 175 13.21 8.12 -7.93
CA ASN A 175 13.08 7.28 -9.11
C ASN A 175 12.69 5.83 -8.73
N LEU A 176 11.40 5.60 -8.58
CA LEU A 176 10.81 4.29 -8.24
C LEU A 176 11.08 3.20 -9.31
N ARG A 177 11.48 3.60 -10.52
CA ARG A 177 11.80 2.67 -11.60
C ARG A 177 13.10 1.91 -11.35
N ASP A 178 14.08 2.54 -10.70
CA ASP A 178 15.46 2.06 -10.64
C ASP A 178 15.62 0.83 -9.71
N GLU A 179 14.71 0.63 -8.75
CA GLU A 179 14.83 -0.49 -7.81
C GLU A 179 14.61 -1.85 -8.48
N VAL A 180 13.54 -1.96 -9.29
CA VAL A 180 13.03 -3.24 -9.79
C VAL A 180 12.26 -3.13 -11.10
N GLY A 181 12.36 -1.99 -11.78
CA GLY A 181 11.44 -1.60 -12.85
C GLY A 181 10.10 -1.10 -12.28
N GLY A 182 10.09 -0.55 -11.06
CA GLY A 182 8.92 -0.26 -10.19
C GLY A 182 7.90 0.76 -10.69
N GLY A 183 7.72 0.89 -12.00
CA GLY A 183 6.65 1.68 -12.61
C GLY A 183 6.90 3.18 -12.66
N SER A 184 5.97 3.89 -13.30
CA SER A 184 5.96 5.35 -13.35
C SER A 184 5.33 5.94 -12.08
N LEU A 185 5.40 7.27 -11.93
CA LEU A 185 4.59 7.99 -10.93
C LEU A 185 3.10 7.61 -11.04
N SER A 186 2.56 7.61 -12.27
CA SER A 186 1.15 7.26 -12.51
C SER A 186 0.82 5.83 -12.04
N SER A 187 1.71 4.87 -12.29
CA SER A 187 1.52 3.48 -11.85
C SER A 187 1.47 3.35 -10.32
N ASN A 188 2.35 4.06 -9.61
CA ASN A 188 2.41 4.00 -8.15
C ASN A 188 1.31 4.82 -7.46
N VAL A 189 0.84 5.91 -8.07
CA VAL A 189 -0.37 6.61 -7.60
C VAL A 189 -1.59 5.70 -7.71
N LYS A 190 -1.72 4.91 -8.79
CA LYS A 190 -2.77 3.88 -8.87
C LYS A 190 -2.58 2.81 -7.79
N LEU A 191 -1.35 2.39 -7.49
CA LEU A 191 -1.12 1.43 -6.39
C LEU A 191 -1.68 1.96 -5.06
N LEU A 192 -1.45 3.23 -4.73
CA LEU A 192 -1.97 3.86 -3.51
C LEU A 192 -3.50 3.76 -3.40
N THR A 193 -4.24 3.90 -4.51
CA THR A 193 -5.72 3.81 -4.47
C THR A 193 -6.20 2.43 -4.07
N TYR A 194 -5.52 1.37 -4.53
CA TYR A 194 -5.88 -0.01 -4.19
C TYR A 194 -5.33 -0.45 -2.83
N GLN A 195 -4.22 0.14 -2.38
CA GLN A 195 -3.79 0.00 -0.98
C GLN A 195 -4.82 0.64 -0.04
N LEU A 196 -5.38 1.81 -0.39
CA LEU A 196 -6.46 2.43 0.39
C LEU A 196 -7.72 1.53 0.45
N GLN A 197 -8.13 0.97 -0.69
CA GLN A 197 -9.24 0.01 -0.75
C GLN A 197 -9.02 -1.18 0.19
N LEU A 198 -7.82 -1.76 0.18
CA LEU A 198 -7.46 -2.85 1.08
C LEU A 198 -7.48 -2.39 2.55
N GLY A 199 -7.00 -1.18 2.83
CA GLY A 199 -7.01 -0.61 4.18
C GLY A 199 -8.42 -0.46 4.74
N LEU A 200 -9.36 0.04 3.92
CA LEU A 200 -10.78 0.15 4.30
C LEU A 200 -11.39 -1.22 4.58
N TYR A 201 -11.11 -2.22 3.74
CA TYR A 201 -11.59 -3.59 3.99
C TYR A 201 -11.04 -4.18 5.29
N LEU A 202 -9.75 -3.97 5.59
CA LEU A 202 -9.12 -4.45 6.82
C LEU A 202 -9.72 -3.78 8.07
N ILE A 203 -9.98 -2.46 7.99
CA ILE A 203 -10.72 -1.74 9.02
C ILE A 203 -12.10 -2.37 9.22
N GLU A 204 -12.85 -2.56 8.14
CA GLU A 204 -14.21 -3.10 8.23
C GLU A 204 -14.25 -4.52 8.79
N THR A 205 -13.28 -5.37 8.46
CA THR A 205 -13.31 -6.78 8.85
C THR A 205 -12.66 -7.08 10.20
N ASP A 206 -11.85 -6.19 10.76
CA ASP A 206 -11.28 -6.33 12.11
C ASP A 206 -12.30 -5.99 13.20
N HIS A 207 -13.22 -6.94 13.45
CA HIS A 207 -14.29 -6.84 14.44
C HIS A 207 -13.91 -7.33 15.85
N GLY A 208 -12.63 -7.57 16.19
CA GLY A 208 -12.35 -8.08 17.53
C GLY A 208 -10.92 -8.28 18.02
N ALA A 209 -9.87 -8.09 17.23
CA ALA A 209 -8.50 -8.29 17.73
C ALA A 209 -7.90 -7.01 18.35
N HIS A 210 -8.22 -5.84 17.78
CA HIS A 210 -7.68 -4.54 18.19
C HIS A 210 -8.76 -3.45 18.18
N VAL A 211 -9.87 -3.68 18.87
CA VAL A 211 -11.04 -2.79 18.93
C VAL A 211 -10.64 -1.33 19.20
N ASP A 212 -9.72 -1.09 20.14
CA ASP A 212 -9.24 0.26 20.45
C ASP A 212 -8.46 0.93 19.30
N GLU A 213 -7.65 0.17 18.56
CA GLU A 213 -6.85 0.69 17.45
C GLU A 213 -7.75 1.00 16.24
N HIS A 214 -8.67 0.09 15.94
CA HIS A 214 -9.67 0.24 14.89
C HIS A 214 -10.59 1.45 15.15
N VAL A 215 -11.10 1.59 16.38
CA VAL A 215 -11.92 2.76 16.77
C VAL A 215 -11.10 4.04 16.64
N ARG A 216 -9.83 4.05 17.08
CA ARG A 216 -8.95 5.22 16.92
C ARG A 216 -8.76 5.62 15.46
N TYR A 217 -8.48 4.67 14.55
CA TYR A 217 -8.31 4.96 13.13
C TYR A 217 -9.58 5.47 12.46
N LYS A 218 -10.73 4.85 12.76
CA LYS A 218 -12.03 5.32 12.26
C LYS A 218 -12.33 6.75 12.71
N LEU A 219 -12.08 7.07 13.98
CA LEU A 219 -12.27 8.40 14.53
C LEU A 219 -11.32 9.42 13.88
N ALA A 220 -10.05 9.08 13.70
CA ALA A 220 -9.06 9.94 13.05
C ALA A 220 -9.42 10.24 11.58
N LEU A 221 -9.82 9.21 10.81
CA LEU A 221 -10.25 9.38 9.43
C LEU A 221 -11.51 10.25 9.33
N LYS A 222 -12.49 10.00 10.22
CA LYS A 222 -13.71 10.81 10.28
C LYS A 222 -13.40 12.27 10.60
N ALA A 223 -12.55 12.53 11.60
CA ALA A 223 -12.14 13.88 11.96
C ALA A 223 -11.41 14.59 10.80
N PHE A 224 -10.53 13.87 10.08
CA PHE A 224 -9.85 14.42 8.90
C PHE A 224 -10.83 14.80 7.78
N VAL A 225 -11.78 13.93 7.46
CA VAL A 225 -12.82 14.20 6.45
C VAL A 225 -13.70 15.38 6.87
N ASP A 226 -14.12 15.41 8.14
CA ASP A 226 -14.95 16.48 8.69
C ASP A 226 -14.19 17.84 8.70
N ALA A 227 -12.88 17.82 8.97
CA ALA A 227 -12.00 19.00 8.90
C ALA A 227 -11.77 19.50 7.46
N GLY A 228 -11.62 18.58 6.50
CA GLY A 228 -11.48 18.91 5.07
C GLY A 228 -12.74 19.51 4.45
N GLY A 229 -13.91 19.30 5.06
CA GLY A 229 -15.17 19.95 4.66
C GLY A 229 -15.33 21.39 5.14
N SER A 230 -14.48 21.86 6.07
CA SER A 230 -14.65 23.16 6.74
C SER A 230 -13.75 24.28 6.17
N SER A 231 -12.84 23.99 5.25
CA SER A 231 -11.84 24.95 4.75
C SER A 231 -12.23 25.75 3.51
N HIS A 232 -13.47 25.63 3.00
CA HIS A 232 -13.92 26.39 1.82
C HIS A 232 -15.21 27.20 1.98
N ALA A 233 -15.66 27.50 3.20
CA ALA A 233 -16.75 28.43 3.44
C ALA A 233 -16.23 29.84 3.82
N GLY A 234 -16.03 30.68 2.80
CA GLY A 234 -16.34 32.11 2.86
C GLY A 234 -15.36 33.06 3.54
N SER A 235 -14.49 33.68 2.75
CA SER A 235 -14.06 35.07 2.99
C SER A 235 -14.10 35.86 1.68
N SER A 236 -15.31 36.08 1.14
CA SER A 236 -15.55 37.17 0.18
C SER A 236 -15.77 38.46 0.97
N SER A 237 -14.68 39.16 1.27
CA SER A 237 -14.72 40.53 1.77
C SER A 237 -15.12 41.46 0.62
N SER A 238 -16.33 42.01 0.72
CA SER A 238 -16.82 43.09 -0.12
C SER A 238 -16.02 44.38 0.18
N SER A 239 -15.22 44.83 -0.78
CA SER A 239 -14.62 46.16 -0.78
C SER A 239 -15.67 47.20 -1.20
N SER A 240 -16.21 47.93 -0.21
CA SER A 240 -16.95 49.17 -0.44
C SER A 240 -15.95 50.31 -0.66
N SER A 241 -15.86 50.78 -1.90
CA SER A 241 -15.14 52.01 -2.26
C SER A 241 -16.01 53.22 -1.92
N SER A 242 -15.44 54.16 -1.16
CA SER A 242 -15.87 55.56 -1.06
C SER A 242 -14.78 56.44 -1.66
#